data_AF-A0AAU2JEM8-F1
#
_entry.id   AF-A0AAU2JEM8-F1
#
_cell.length_a   1.000
_cell.length_b   1.000
_cell.length_c   1.000
_cell.angle_alpha   90.00
_cell.angle_beta   90.00
_cell.angle_gamma   90.00
#
_symmetry.space_group_name_H-M   'P 1'
#
loop_
_entity.id
_entity.type
_entity.pdbx_description
1 polymer ?
#
loop_
_entity_poly.entity_id
_entity_poly.type
_entity_poly.pdbx_seq_one_letter_code
_entity_poly.pdbx_strand_id
1 'polypeptide(L)'
;MDEQESREPSAWRSRVAAAAAVATLLVGGAGAAAWASQPASAEHGPAHSRTASDTATVQRLADIEDIRQLKARYFRSIDSKQWSKLATLFTAHPTIDVGAKYSSGRELSEKTAALLGDAPSAHQGFLPEIKVNGNRASAIWAMEDYVSFPPGSTYKNGFHGYGEYHDTYKRINGHWYIDSTALSRFRVDTVPNWTPSSAPKK
;
A
#
# COMPACT_ATOMS: atom_id res chain seq x y z
N MET A 1 -49.99 -17.10 -9.37
CA MET A 1 -48.98 -16.03 -9.32
C MET A 1 -48.31 -16.18 -7.99
N ASP A 2 -47.07 -16.68 -8.01
CA ASP A 2 -45.97 -16.30 -7.12
C ASP A 2 -44.81 -17.27 -7.40
N GLU A 3 -43.93 -16.82 -8.29
CA GLU A 3 -42.63 -17.42 -8.57
C GLU A 3 -41.68 -17.07 -7.41
N GLN A 4 -41.09 -18.09 -6.80
CA GLN A 4 -40.03 -17.93 -5.82
C GLN A 4 -38.71 -18.32 -6.50
N GLU A 5 -38.04 -17.32 -7.08
CA GLU A 5 -36.74 -17.45 -7.71
C GLU A 5 -35.65 -17.60 -6.64
N SER A 6 -35.11 -18.81 -6.49
CA SER A 6 -33.95 -19.09 -5.63
C SER A 6 -32.65 -18.66 -6.30
N ARG A 7 -31.96 -17.67 -5.73
CA ARG A 7 -30.62 -17.24 -6.15
C ARG A 7 -29.54 -18.15 -5.55
N GLU A 8 -28.85 -18.88 -6.41
CA GLU A 8 -27.63 -19.64 -6.12
C GLU A 8 -26.41 -18.72 -5.92
N PRO A 9 -25.53 -18.98 -4.93
CA PRO A 9 -24.25 -18.27 -4.81
C PRO A 9 -23.18 -18.85 -5.74
N SER A 10 -22.49 -17.97 -6.46
CA SER A 10 -21.40 -18.30 -7.39
C SER A 10 -20.19 -18.94 -6.68
N ALA A 11 -19.95 -20.22 -6.93
CA ALA A 11 -18.80 -20.96 -6.45
C ALA A 11 -17.57 -20.71 -7.34
N TRP A 12 -16.59 -19.92 -6.86
CA TRP A 12 -15.26 -19.84 -7.46
C TRP A 12 -14.42 -21.03 -6.96
N ARG A 13 -14.10 -21.97 -7.85
CA ARG A 13 -13.31 -23.16 -7.54
C ARG A 13 -11.81 -22.82 -7.50
N SER A 14 -11.20 -22.96 -6.33
CA SER A 14 -9.73 -22.94 -6.17
C SER A 14 -9.15 -24.32 -6.46
N ARG A 15 -8.29 -24.45 -7.48
CA ARG A 15 -7.48 -25.66 -7.69
C ARG A 15 -6.13 -25.44 -7.02
N VAL A 16 -5.92 -26.10 -5.89
CA VAL A 16 -4.59 -26.30 -5.29
C VAL A 16 -3.96 -27.50 -6.01
N ALA A 17 -2.87 -27.26 -6.73
CA ALA A 17 -1.95 -28.32 -7.12
C ALA A 17 -0.65 -28.11 -6.34
N ALA A 18 -0.37 -29.07 -5.46
CA ALA A 18 0.87 -29.14 -4.72
C ALA A 18 2.03 -29.41 -5.69
N ALA A 19 3.08 -28.58 -5.62
CA ALA A 19 4.38 -28.89 -6.15
C ALA A 19 5.39 -28.73 -5.00
N ALA A 20 5.81 -29.86 -4.43
CA ALA A 20 6.96 -29.91 -3.54
C ALA A 20 8.23 -29.72 -4.38
N ALA A 21 8.88 -28.57 -4.24
CA ALA A 21 10.24 -28.37 -4.74
C ALA A 21 11.21 -28.41 -3.56
N VAL A 22 11.91 -29.53 -3.43
CA VAL A 22 13.06 -29.69 -2.54
C VAL A 22 14.20 -28.85 -3.13
N ALA A 23 14.58 -27.77 -2.46
CA ALA A 23 15.77 -27.00 -2.79
C ALA A 23 16.98 -27.62 -2.07
N THR A 24 17.75 -28.42 -2.79
CA THR A 24 19.07 -28.88 -2.37
C THR A 24 20.06 -27.70 -2.41
N LEU A 25 20.55 -27.29 -1.24
CA LEU A 25 21.75 -26.45 -1.12
C LEU A 25 22.96 -27.23 -1.64
N LEU A 26 23.53 -26.81 -2.77
CA LEU A 26 24.88 -27.20 -3.15
C LEU A 26 25.86 -26.09 -2.73
N VAL A 27 26.57 -26.38 -1.64
CA VAL A 27 27.85 -25.77 -1.30
C VAL A 27 28.93 -26.45 -2.17
N GLY A 28 29.73 -25.64 -2.85
CA GLY A 28 30.91 -26.05 -3.62
C GLY A 28 30.98 -25.18 -4.87
N GLY A 29 32.07 -24.53 -5.23
CA GLY A 29 33.44 -24.50 -4.73
C GLY A 29 34.16 -23.47 -5.62
N ALA A 30 35.31 -23.01 -5.17
CA ALA A 30 36.10 -21.94 -5.75
C ALA A 30 36.20 -21.96 -7.28
N GLY A 31 35.87 -20.81 -7.89
CA GLY A 31 36.14 -20.49 -9.28
C GLY A 31 36.33 -18.98 -9.40
N ALA A 32 37.54 -18.51 -9.13
CA ALA A 32 37.95 -17.15 -9.42
C ALA A 32 37.95 -16.95 -10.94
N ALA A 33 36.83 -16.48 -11.49
CA ALA A 33 36.75 -15.99 -12.85
C ALA A 33 36.80 -14.45 -12.81
N ALA A 34 37.79 -13.94 -13.53
CA ALA A 34 38.23 -12.55 -13.58
C ALA A 34 37.09 -11.53 -13.61
N TRP A 35 37.23 -10.49 -12.78
CA TRP A 35 36.56 -9.21 -12.96
C TRP A 35 37.09 -8.62 -14.28
N ALA A 36 36.42 -8.93 -15.39
CA ALA A 36 36.68 -8.28 -16.65
C ALA A 36 36.24 -6.82 -16.53
N SER A 37 37.21 -5.92 -16.43
CA SER A 37 37.02 -4.49 -16.55
C SER A 37 36.28 -4.21 -17.86
N GLN A 38 35.03 -3.74 -17.77
CA GLN A 38 34.38 -3.14 -18.93
C GLN A 38 35.21 -1.92 -19.34
N PRO A 39 35.62 -1.78 -20.61
CA PRO A 39 36.09 -0.50 -21.09
C PRO A 39 34.93 0.49 -21.01
N ALA A 40 35.11 1.56 -20.26
CA ALA A 40 34.19 2.68 -20.25
C ALA A 40 34.20 3.32 -21.65
N SER A 41 33.28 2.91 -22.51
CA SER A 41 32.93 3.69 -23.70
C SER A 41 32.16 4.92 -23.24
N ALA A 42 32.89 5.92 -22.76
CA ALA A 42 32.35 7.25 -22.51
C ALA A 42 32.19 7.97 -23.85
N GLU A 43 31.17 7.57 -24.63
CA GLU A 43 30.67 8.45 -25.68
C GLU A 43 30.04 9.67 -25.03
N HIS A 44 30.80 10.76 -24.99
CA HIS A 44 30.33 12.06 -24.56
C HIS A 44 29.39 12.62 -25.63
N GLY A 45 28.11 12.24 -25.55
CA GLY A 45 27.05 12.95 -26.24
C GLY A 45 27.08 14.46 -25.90
N PRO A 46 26.52 15.33 -26.77
CA PRO A 46 26.56 16.78 -26.58
C PRO A 46 26.03 17.15 -25.20
N ALA A 47 26.73 18.05 -24.51
CA ALA A 47 26.51 18.37 -23.09
C ALA A 47 25.05 18.68 -22.74
N HIS A 48 24.28 19.24 -23.68
CA HIS A 48 22.86 19.56 -23.52
C HIS A 48 21.96 18.31 -23.38
N SER A 49 22.32 17.20 -24.03
CA SER A 49 21.58 15.93 -23.96
C SER A 49 21.78 15.25 -22.59
N ARG A 50 23.01 15.30 -22.04
CA ARG A 50 23.30 14.77 -20.70
C ARG A 50 22.59 15.54 -19.60
N THR A 51 22.62 16.88 -19.61
CA THR A 51 21.93 17.69 -18.58
C THR A 51 20.41 17.50 -18.56
N ALA A 52 19.77 17.32 -19.72
CA ALA A 52 18.35 17.04 -19.80
C ALA A 52 18.01 15.64 -19.23
N SER A 53 18.83 14.64 -19.53
CA SER A 53 18.73 13.28 -18.98
C SER A 53 18.92 13.24 -17.46
N ASP A 54 19.91 14.00 -16.95
CA ASP A 54 20.18 14.09 -15.51
C ASP A 54 19.01 14.76 -14.77
N THR A 55 18.46 15.85 -15.33
CA THR A 55 17.30 16.55 -14.76
C THR A 55 16.07 15.64 -14.70
N ALA A 56 15.80 14.89 -15.77
CA ALA A 56 14.71 13.92 -15.80
C ALA A 56 14.91 12.79 -14.77
N THR A 57 16.16 12.34 -14.59
CA THR A 57 16.51 11.30 -13.62
C THR A 57 16.31 11.80 -12.18
N VAL A 58 16.80 13.00 -11.86
CA VAL A 58 16.61 13.63 -10.55
C VAL A 58 15.13 13.85 -10.26
N GLN A 59 14.36 14.36 -11.23
CA GLN A 59 12.92 14.54 -11.07
C GLN A 59 12.21 13.22 -10.79
N ARG A 60 12.55 12.15 -11.51
CA ARG A 60 11.98 10.81 -11.28
C ARG A 60 12.30 10.29 -9.88
N LEU A 61 13.52 10.48 -9.40
CA LEU A 61 13.92 10.07 -8.04
C LEU A 61 13.17 10.89 -6.97
N ALA A 62 13.02 12.20 -7.18
CA ALA A 62 12.22 13.07 -6.31
C ALA A 62 10.75 12.64 -6.27
N ASP A 63 10.16 12.32 -7.42
CA ASP A 63 8.77 11.85 -7.51
C ASP A 63 8.57 10.52 -6.77
N ILE A 64 9.52 9.60 -6.89
CA ILE A 64 9.49 8.33 -6.15
C ILE A 64 9.51 8.59 -4.64
N GLU A 65 10.36 9.50 -4.17
CA GLU A 65 10.44 9.85 -2.75
C GLU A 65 9.19 10.58 -2.25
N ASP A 66 8.64 11.51 -3.02
CA ASP A 66 7.39 12.20 -2.70
C ASP A 66 6.22 11.23 -2.53
N ILE A 67 6.15 10.20 -3.39
CA ILE A 67 5.15 9.13 -3.30
C ILE A 67 5.36 8.27 -2.04
N ARG A 68 6.62 7.96 -1.68
CA ARG A 68 6.92 7.26 -0.42
C ARG A 68 6.47 8.06 0.79
N GLN A 69 6.80 9.34 0.83
CA GLN A 69 6.36 10.20 1.91
C GLN A 69 4.84 10.40 1.93
N LEU A 70 4.18 10.41 0.77
CA LEU A 70 2.73 10.44 0.67
C LEU A 70 2.09 9.20 1.32
N LYS A 71 2.57 8.00 1.00
CA LYS A 71 2.06 6.77 1.60
C LYS A 71 2.39 6.68 3.10
N ALA A 72 3.57 7.16 3.52
CA ALA A 72 3.90 7.29 4.93
C ALA A 72 2.96 8.25 5.67
N ARG A 73 2.60 9.39 5.06
CA ARG A 73 1.58 10.31 5.61
C ARG A 73 0.21 9.66 5.71
N TYR A 74 -0.17 8.82 4.74
CA TYR A 74 -1.44 8.06 4.77
C TYR A 74 -1.50 7.16 6.00
N PHE A 75 -0.51 6.28 6.21
CA PHE A 75 -0.46 5.39 7.37
C PHE A 75 -0.43 6.16 8.68
N ARG A 76 0.50 7.13 8.80
CA ARG A 76 0.61 7.97 9.99
C ARG A 76 -0.71 8.68 10.32
N SER A 77 -1.43 9.20 9.31
CA SER A 77 -2.66 9.94 9.55
C SER A 77 -3.77 9.05 10.08
N ILE A 78 -3.83 7.77 9.68
CA ILE A 78 -4.78 6.81 10.23
C ILE A 78 -4.40 6.47 11.68
N ASP A 79 -3.15 6.08 11.91
CA ASP A 79 -2.73 5.54 13.20
C ASP A 79 -2.74 6.60 14.30
N SER A 80 -2.33 7.82 13.96
CA SER A 80 -2.40 8.99 14.85
C SER A 80 -3.71 9.78 14.76
N LYS A 81 -4.74 9.23 14.10
CA LYS A 81 -6.12 9.76 14.09
C LYS A 81 -6.24 11.19 13.52
N GLN A 82 -5.35 11.56 12.58
CA GLN A 82 -5.34 12.86 11.90
C GLN A 82 -6.29 12.87 10.69
N TRP A 83 -7.58 12.69 10.94
CA TRP A 83 -8.61 12.45 9.91
C TRP A 83 -8.72 13.55 8.86
N SER A 84 -8.65 14.82 9.27
CA SER A 84 -8.68 15.95 8.33
C SER A 84 -7.48 15.91 7.38
N LYS A 85 -6.30 15.47 7.85
CA LYS A 85 -5.11 15.35 6.99
C LYS A 85 -5.21 14.15 6.06
N LEU A 86 -5.73 13.02 6.55
CA LEU A 86 -5.98 11.83 5.73
C LEU A 86 -6.84 12.16 4.51
N ALA A 87 -7.93 12.91 4.72
CA ALA A 87 -8.84 13.30 3.65
C ALA A 87 -8.17 14.09 2.52
N THR A 88 -7.13 14.87 2.82
CA THR A 88 -6.42 15.71 1.84
C THR A 88 -5.41 14.98 0.96
N LEU A 89 -5.12 13.70 1.24
CA LEU A 89 -4.09 12.95 0.51
C LEU A 89 -4.56 12.39 -0.84
N PHE A 90 -5.85 12.52 -1.15
CA PHE A 90 -6.48 11.93 -2.33
C PHE A 90 -6.74 12.98 -3.41
N THR A 91 -6.87 12.52 -4.65
CA THR A 91 -7.44 13.35 -5.72
C THR A 91 -8.92 13.64 -5.45
N ALA A 92 -9.52 14.55 -6.23
CA ALA A 92 -10.92 14.94 -6.05
C ALA A 92 -11.92 13.77 -6.26
N HIS A 93 -11.55 12.81 -7.12
CA HIS A 93 -12.38 11.65 -7.48
C HIS A 93 -11.54 10.37 -7.45
N PRO A 94 -11.14 9.91 -6.25
CA PRO A 94 -10.29 8.73 -6.13
C PRO A 94 -11.11 7.44 -6.24
N THR A 95 -10.47 6.35 -6.63
CA THR A 95 -11.04 5.01 -6.50
C THR A 95 -10.45 4.32 -5.28
N ILE A 96 -11.24 4.08 -4.24
CA ILE A 96 -10.77 3.52 -2.97
C ILE A 96 -11.49 2.20 -2.71
N ASP A 97 -10.74 1.11 -2.59
CA ASP A 97 -11.23 -0.21 -2.18
C ASP A 97 -10.25 -0.85 -1.18
N VAL A 98 -10.52 -0.70 0.12
CA VAL A 98 -9.65 -1.21 1.18
C VAL A 98 -10.34 -2.28 2.03
N GLY A 99 -11.07 -3.18 1.36
CA GLY A 99 -12.03 -4.10 1.98
C GLY A 99 -13.44 -3.48 2.13
N ALA A 100 -13.55 -2.18 1.85
CA ALA A 100 -14.79 -1.46 1.64
C ALA A 100 -14.53 -0.36 0.60
N LYS A 101 -15.57 -0.01 -0.17
CA LYS A 101 -15.49 1.02 -1.20
C LYS A 101 -15.86 2.39 -0.65
N TYR A 102 -15.09 3.40 -1.06
CA TYR A 102 -15.32 4.80 -0.70
C TYR A 102 -15.22 5.68 -1.95
N SER A 103 -16.05 6.71 -2.00
CA SER A 103 -16.14 7.65 -3.13
C SER A 103 -15.21 8.85 -3.02
N SER A 104 -14.62 9.09 -1.84
CA SER A 104 -13.70 10.20 -1.60
C SER A 104 -12.79 9.94 -0.40
N GLY A 105 -11.68 10.68 -0.33
CA GLY A 105 -10.81 10.68 0.86
C GLY A 105 -11.54 11.17 2.12
N ARG A 106 -12.52 12.07 1.97
CA ARG A 106 -13.38 12.54 3.07
C ARG A 106 -14.24 11.40 3.62
N GLU A 107 -14.95 10.69 2.75
CA GLU A 107 -15.82 9.58 3.16
C GLU A 107 -15.02 8.47 3.85
N LEU A 108 -13.87 8.09 3.28
CA LEU A 108 -12.94 7.14 3.91
C LEU A 108 -12.58 7.63 5.32
N SER A 109 -12.12 8.87 5.46
CA SER A 109 -11.64 9.41 6.74
C SER A 109 -12.74 9.44 7.81
N GLU A 110 -13.95 9.88 7.46
CA GLU A 110 -15.08 9.97 8.39
C GLU A 110 -15.55 8.59 8.86
N LYS A 111 -15.66 7.63 7.92
CA LYS A 111 -16.08 6.26 8.26
C LYS A 111 -15.02 5.52 9.06
N THR A 112 -13.74 5.66 8.71
CA THR A 112 -12.64 5.08 9.49
C THR A 112 -12.56 5.71 10.88
N ALA A 113 -12.77 7.02 11.01
CA ALA A 113 -12.82 7.70 12.30
C ALA A 113 -13.95 7.16 13.19
N ALA A 114 -15.15 7.02 12.64
CA ALA A 114 -16.30 6.47 13.36
C ALA A 114 -16.07 5.00 13.78
N LEU A 115 -15.41 4.21 12.94
CA LEU A 115 -15.14 2.81 13.20
C LEU A 115 -14.07 2.59 14.27
N LEU A 116 -12.95 3.33 14.20
CA LEU A 116 -11.82 3.12 15.09
C LEU A 116 -11.97 3.87 16.42
N GLY A 117 -12.59 5.06 16.42
CA GLY A 117 -12.57 5.94 17.59
C GLY A 117 -11.15 6.14 18.11
N ASP A 118 -10.97 5.93 19.42
CA ASP A 118 -9.66 6.01 20.09
C ASP A 118 -8.85 4.69 20.02
N ALA A 119 -9.38 3.62 19.43
CA ALA A 119 -8.69 2.34 19.41
C ALA A 119 -7.38 2.40 18.61
N PRO A 120 -6.30 1.78 19.12
CA PRO A 120 -5.02 1.77 18.45
C PRO A 120 -5.08 0.95 17.15
N SER A 121 -4.36 1.45 16.16
CA SER A 121 -4.11 0.78 14.89
C SER A 121 -2.64 0.96 14.52
N ALA A 122 -2.12 0.05 13.70
CA ALA A 122 -0.83 0.18 13.07
C ALA A 122 -0.95 -0.26 11.61
N HIS A 123 -0.59 0.61 10.68
CA HIS A 123 -0.53 0.29 9.26
C HIS A 123 0.90 0.45 8.77
N GLN A 124 1.45 -0.60 8.19
CA GLN A 124 2.84 -0.67 7.76
C GLN A 124 2.90 -1.05 6.28
N GLY A 125 3.72 -0.31 5.53
CA GLY A 125 4.02 -0.61 4.13
C GLY A 125 5.51 -0.83 3.95
N PHE A 126 5.88 -1.82 3.15
CA PHE A 126 7.25 -2.28 2.99
C PHE A 126 7.67 -2.26 1.53
N LEU A 127 8.97 -1.96 1.32
CA LEU A 127 9.74 -2.21 0.09
C LEU A 127 8.96 -1.97 -1.22
N PRO A 128 8.55 -0.73 -1.51
CA PRO A 128 7.60 -0.47 -2.59
C PRO A 128 8.22 -0.59 -3.99
N GLU A 129 7.41 -1.10 -4.92
CA GLU A 129 7.70 -1.11 -6.35
C GLU A 129 7.03 0.09 -7.05
N ILE A 130 7.74 1.20 -7.19
CA ILE A 130 7.17 2.46 -7.71
C ILE A 130 7.57 2.68 -9.17
N LYS A 131 6.57 2.93 -10.03
CA LYS A 131 6.74 3.27 -11.44
C LYS A 131 6.18 4.66 -11.71
N VAL A 132 7.04 5.62 -12.04
CA VAL A 132 6.65 7.01 -12.38
C VAL A 132 6.69 7.22 -13.89
N ASN A 133 5.61 7.77 -14.44
CA ASN A 133 5.39 8.09 -15.85
C ASN A 133 4.85 9.53 -15.96
N GLY A 134 5.74 10.51 -16.08
CA GLY A 134 5.36 11.93 -16.18
C GLY A 134 4.68 12.43 -14.89
N ASN A 135 3.40 12.76 -14.97
CA ASN A 135 2.57 13.21 -13.84
C ASN A 135 1.70 12.09 -13.24
N ARG A 136 1.94 10.84 -13.62
CA ARG A 136 1.24 9.66 -13.07
C ARG A 136 2.24 8.67 -12.51
N ALA A 137 1.81 7.89 -11.54
CA ALA A 137 2.60 6.80 -11.04
C ALA A 137 1.72 5.64 -10.55
N SER A 138 2.32 4.47 -10.44
CA SER A 138 1.73 3.32 -9.73
C SER A 138 2.72 2.78 -8.72
N ALA A 139 2.21 2.13 -7.67
CA ALA A 139 3.02 1.42 -6.71
C ALA A 139 2.34 0.16 -6.20
N ILE A 140 3.16 -0.85 -5.90
CA ILE A 140 2.78 -1.98 -5.07
C ILE A 140 3.48 -1.82 -3.73
N TRP A 141 2.73 -2.02 -2.64
CA TRP A 141 3.27 -2.03 -1.27
C TRP A 141 2.91 -3.35 -0.62
N ALA A 142 3.90 -4.16 -0.28
CA ALA A 142 3.69 -5.21 0.71
C ALA A 142 3.25 -4.54 2.02
N MET A 143 2.25 -5.08 2.69
CA MET A 143 1.69 -4.45 3.88
C MET A 143 1.37 -5.43 5.00
N GLU A 144 1.43 -4.90 6.21
CA GLU A 144 0.94 -5.51 7.44
C GLU A 144 0.12 -4.48 8.20
N ASP A 145 -1.04 -4.87 8.73
CA ASP A 145 -1.86 -4.00 9.55
C ASP A 145 -2.42 -4.69 10.79
N TYR A 146 -2.36 -3.98 11.90
CA TYR A 146 -2.99 -4.37 13.15
C TYR A 146 -4.12 -3.40 13.43
N VAL A 147 -5.36 -3.89 13.41
CA VAL A 147 -6.55 -3.08 13.67
C VAL A 147 -7.32 -3.69 14.82
N SER A 148 -7.47 -2.90 15.88
CA SER A 148 -8.33 -3.23 17.01
C SER A 148 -9.50 -2.26 17.05
N PHE A 149 -10.66 -2.73 17.50
CA PHE A 149 -11.85 -1.89 17.61
C PHE A 149 -12.17 -1.55 19.07
N PRO A 150 -12.87 -0.43 19.31
CA PRO A 150 -13.27 -0.06 20.66
C PRO A 150 -14.33 -1.01 21.23
N PRO A 151 -14.48 -1.06 22.57
CA PRO A 151 -15.55 -1.82 23.21
C PRO A 151 -16.93 -1.41 22.68
N GLY A 152 -17.82 -2.39 22.45
CA GLY A 152 -19.14 -2.14 21.89
C GLY A 152 -19.16 -1.89 20.37
N SER A 153 -18.02 -1.99 19.69
CA SER A 153 -17.98 -2.05 18.22
C SER A 153 -18.86 -3.16 17.67
N THR A 154 -19.40 -2.95 16.47
CA THR A 154 -20.14 -3.98 15.71
C THR A 154 -19.26 -5.19 15.38
N TYR A 155 -17.93 -5.01 15.35
CA TYR A 155 -16.97 -6.07 15.13
C TYR A 155 -16.56 -6.71 16.45
N LYS A 156 -16.79 -8.03 16.56
CA LYS A 156 -16.49 -8.81 17.78
C LYS A 156 -14.99 -8.89 18.10
N ASN A 157 -14.15 -8.87 17.06
CA ASN A 157 -12.70 -8.98 17.16
C ASN A 157 -12.02 -8.00 16.20
N GLY A 158 -10.78 -7.64 16.52
CA GLY A 158 -9.88 -6.97 15.61
C GLY A 158 -9.25 -7.96 14.64
N PHE A 159 -8.34 -7.46 13.80
CA PHE A 159 -7.57 -8.29 12.91
C PHE A 159 -6.10 -7.86 12.82
N HIS A 160 -5.26 -8.85 12.51
CA HIS A 160 -3.90 -8.66 12.06
C HIS A 160 -3.80 -9.21 10.64
N GLY A 161 -3.47 -8.36 9.68
CA GLY A 161 -3.59 -8.70 8.27
C GLY A 161 -2.33 -8.47 7.46
N TYR A 162 -2.19 -9.29 6.43
CA TYR A 162 -1.07 -9.31 5.51
C TYR A 162 -1.57 -9.25 4.08
N GLY A 163 -0.90 -8.47 3.24
CA GLY A 163 -1.34 -8.31 1.87
C GLY A 163 -0.54 -7.28 1.10
N GLU A 164 -1.20 -6.70 0.11
CA GLU A 164 -0.62 -5.70 -0.78
C GLU A 164 -1.60 -4.56 -1.05
N TYR A 165 -1.06 -3.34 -1.08
CA TYR A 165 -1.73 -2.23 -1.73
C TYR A 165 -1.30 -2.14 -3.20
N HIS A 166 -2.27 -1.97 -4.09
CA HIS A 166 -2.07 -1.53 -5.46
C HIS A 166 -2.58 -0.10 -5.61
N ASP A 167 -1.64 0.84 -5.63
CA ASP A 167 -1.95 2.26 -5.66
C ASP A 167 -1.65 2.87 -7.02
N THR A 168 -2.41 3.91 -7.36
CA THR A 168 -2.05 4.86 -8.42
C THR A 168 -2.04 6.28 -7.88
N TYR A 169 -1.22 7.12 -8.49
CA TYR A 169 -0.98 8.49 -8.07
C TYR A 169 -1.05 9.46 -9.24
N LYS A 170 -1.39 10.71 -8.92
CA LYS A 170 -1.41 11.82 -9.87
C LYS A 170 -0.71 13.04 -9.26
N ARG A 171 0.20 13.65 -10.02
CA ARG A 171 0.81 14.94 -9.69
C ARG A 171 -0.06 16.07 -10.23
N ILE A 172 -0.52 16.94 -9.34
CA ILE A 172 -1.36 18.10 -9.64
C ILE A 172 -0.67 19.32 -9.04
N ASN A 173 -0.37 20.33 -9.88
CA ASN A 173 0.30 21.56 -9.46
C ASN A 173 1.57 21.33 -8.62
N GLY A 174 2.39 20.34 -9.01
CA GLY A 174 3.63 19.99 -8.31
C GLY A 174 3.49 19.06 -7.10
N HIS A 175 2.27 18.69 -6.70
CA HIS A 175 2.04 17.82 -5.54
C HIS A 175 1.44 16.47 -5.95
N TRP A 176 1.94 15.38 -5.35
CA TRP A 176 1.43 14.03 -5.56
C TRP A 176 0.23 13.73 -4.65
N TYR A 177 -0.79 13.09 -5.21
CA TYR A 177 -2.00 12.63 -4.54
C TYR A 177 -2.30 11.17 -4.89
N ILE A 178 -3.00 10.47 -4.01
CA ILE A 178 -3.51 9.11 -4.24
C ILE A 178 -4.73 9.22 -5.19
N ASP A 179 -4.62 8.64 -6.39
CA ASP A 179 -5.69 8.59 -7.39
C ASP A 179 -6.50 7.29 -7.26
N SER A 180 -5.85 6.20 -6.85
CA SER A 180 -6.54 4.98 -6.41
C SER A 180 -5.76 4.23 -5.35
N THR A 181 -6.47 3.45 -4.54
CA THR A 181 -5.88 2.47 -3.62
C THR A 181 -6.76 1.24 -3.56
N ALA A 182 -6.17 0.07 -3.79
CA ALA A 182 -6.83 -1.23 -3.71
C ALA A 182 -6.05 -2.14 -2.77
N LEU A 183 -6.70 -2.74 -1.77
CA LEU A 183 -6.09 -3.65 -0.81
C LEU A 183 -6.46 -5.11 -1.13
N SER A 184 -5.46 -5.92 -1.42
CA SER A 184 -5.57 -7.37 -1.51
C SER A 184 -5.03 -8.00 -0.22
N ARG A 185 -5.80 -8.87 0.43
CA ARG A 185 -5.34 -9.57 1.64
C ARG A 185 -5.01 -11.03 1.32
N PHE A 186 -3.84 -11.48 1.76
CA PHE A 186 -3.38 -12.86 1.60
C PHE A 186 -3.67 -13.68 2.86
N ARG A 187 -3.61 -13.03 4.02
CA ARG A 187 -3.85 -13.64 5.32
C ARG A 187 -4.47 -12.64 6.28
N VAL A 188 -5.41 -13.11 7.09
CA VAL A 188 -6.04 -12.33 8.16
C VAL A 188 -6.15 -13.22 9.38
N ASP A 189 -5.47 -12.82 10.45
CA ASP A 189 -5.57 -13.44 11.76
C ASP A 189 -6.49 -12.62 12.65
N THR A 190 -7.29 -13.30 13.47
CA THR A 190 -8.16 -12.65 14.44
C THR A 190 -7.35 -12.24 15.66
N VAL A 191 -7.53 -11.01 16.14
CA VAL A 191 -6.89 -10.52 17.37
C VAL A 191 -7.92 -9.93 18.33
N PRO A 192 -7.65 -9.88 19.64
CA PRO A 192 -8.57 -9.26 20.60
C PRO A 192 -8.82 -7.80 20.25
N ASN A 193 -10.05 -7.33 20.52
CA ASN A 193 -10.37 -5.91 20.47
C ASN A 193 -9.64 -5.13 21.56
N TRP A 194 -9.53 -3.82 21.35
CA TRP A 194 -8.90 -2.94 22.31
C TRP A 194 -9.72 -2.86 23.59
N THR A 195 -9.07 -3.13 24.71
CA THR A 195 -9.61 -2.85 26.03
C THR A 195 -8.90 -1.61 26.55
N PRO A 196 -9.59 -0.46 26.69
CA PRO A 196 -8.98 0.73 27.25
C PRO A 196 -8.40 0.42 28.63
N SER A 197 -7.16 0.84 28.87
CA SER A 197 -6.60 0.78 30.22
C SER A 197 -7.42 1.66 31.14
N SER A 198 -7.78 1.15 32.32
CA SER A 198 -8.48 1.90 33.37
C SER A 198 -7.63 2.97 34.05
N ALA A 199 -6.38 3.17 33.61
CA ALA A 199 -5.50 4.19 34.18
C ALA A 199 -6.04 5.60 33.87
N PRO A 200 -6.14 6.49 34.89
CA PRO A 200 -6.55 7.88 34.66
C PRO A 200 -5.55 8.55 33.71
N LYS A 201 -6.07 9.27 32.71
CA LYS A 201 -5.26 10.14 31.84
C LYS A 201 -4.54 11.15 32.75
N LYS A 202 -3.21 11.06 32.82
CA LYS A 202 -2.36 12.04 33.52
C LYS A 202 -2.26 13.32 32.70
#